data_AF-A0A2G6FNF8-F1
#
_entry.id   AF-A0A2G6FNF8-F1
#
_cell.length_a   1.000
_cell.length_b   1.000
_cell.length_c   1.000
_cell.angle_alpha   90.00
_cell.angle_beta   90.00
_cell.angle_gamma   90.00
#
_symmetry.space_group_name_H-M   'P 1'
#
loop_
_entity.id
_entity.type
_entity.pdbx_description
1 polymer ?
#
loop_
_entity_poly.entity_id
_entity_poly.type
_entity_poly.pdbx_seq_one_letter_code
_entity_poly.pdbx_strand_id
1 'polypeptide(L)'
;MLCASGDEGADEEYDEDTYGPEEPIVWVQPVKSVIFFHKIHTMDAELECDSCHDDLFEMEAGLAQENEDFIMETIYEGGYCGACHDGSTAFSAEKRCTLCHIGVRGHARMEGEGAPAEEEAH
;
A
#
# COMPACT_ATOMS: atom_id res chain seq x y z
N MET A 1 16.78 -41.81 4.55
CA MET A 1 15.51 -41.85 3.79
C MET A 1 14.43 -41.69 4.84
N LEU A 2 13.69 -40.59 4.96
CA LEU A 2 13.22 -39.65 3.95
C LEU A 2 13.29 -38.22 4.48
N CYS A 3 13.75 -37.30 3.63
CA CYS A 3 13.58 -35.86 3.82
C CYS A 3 12.15 -35.53 3.37
N ALA A 4 11.30 -35.03 4.27
CA ALA A 4 10.02 -34.45 3.91
C ALA A 4 10.24 -32.96 3.65
N SER A 5 10.57 -32.63 2.41
CA SER A 5 10.49 -31.30 1.86
C SER A 5 9.06 -31.11 1.34
N GLY A 6 8.18 -30.60 2.20
CA GLY A 6 6.91 -30.00 1.82
C GLY A 6 7.08 -28.48 1.83
N ASP A 7 7.75 -27.99 0.79
CA ASP A 7 7.67 -26.59 0.39
C ASP A 7 6.47 -26.53 -0.55
N GLU A 8 5.29 -26.31 0.02
CA GLU A 8 4.00 -26.20 -0.68
C GLU A 8 3.56 -24.73 -0.67
N GLY A 9 4.44 -23.84 -1.12
CA GLY A 9 4.20 -22.41 -1.25
C GLY A 9 4.53 -21.89 -2.65
N ALA A 10 4.31 -22.72 -3.67
CA ALA A 10 4.59 -22.38 -5.05
C ALA A 10 3.29 -22.26 -5.86
N ASP A 11 3.03 -21.02 -6.30
CA ASP A 11 2.22 -20.66 -7.47
C ASP A 11 0.69 -20.75 -7.30
N GLU A 12 0.15 -20.01 -6.35
CA GLU A 12 -1.22 -19.50 -6.48
C GLU A 12 -1.15 -18.14 -7.20
N GLU A 13 -1.74 -18.10 -8.39
CA GLU A 13 -1.92 -16.88 -9.19
C GLU A 13 -2.65 -15.82 -8.35
N TYR A 14 -2.23 -14.56 -8.43
CA TYR A 14 -2.85 -13.49 -7.66
C TYR A 14 -4.31 -13.31 -8.11
N ASP A 15 -5.24 -13.54 -7.19
CA ASP A 15 -6.66 -13.40 -7.43
C ASP A 15 -7.14 -12.00 -7.02
N GLU A 16 -7.37 -11.13 -8.01
CA GLU A 16 -7.84 -9.76 -7.76
C GLU A 16 -9.24 -9.70 -7.15
N ASP A 17 -10.08 -10.74 -7.35
CA ASP A 17 -11.41 -10.79 -6.74
C ASP A 17 -11.33 -11.05 -5.23
N THR A 18 -10.28 -11.76 -4.79
CA THR A 18 -10.03 -12.06 -3.38
C THR A 18 -9.19 -10.98 -2.71
N TYR A 19 -8.13 -10.51 -3.37
CA TYR A 19 -7.13 -9.65 -2.77
C TYR A 19 -7.20 -8.19 -3.21
N GLY A 20 -8.10 -7.82 -4.12
CA GLY A 20 -8.18 -6.49 -4.72
C GLY A 20 -7.17 -6.30 -5.87
N PRO A 21 -7.11 -5.08 -6.45
CA PRO A 21 -6.21 -4.78 -7.56
C PRO A 21 -4.74 -5.06 -7.25
N GLU A 22 -4.03 -5.70 -8.19
CA GLU A 22 -2.60 -6.01 -8.04
C GLU A 22 -1.74 -4.73 -8.13
N GLU A 23 -2.11 -3.84 -9.05
CA GLU A 23 -1.44 -2.56 -9.25
C GLU A 23 -1.65 -1.62 -8.06
N PRO A 24 -0.59 -0.90 -7.63
CA PRO A 24 -0.70 0.02 -6.51
C PRO A 24 -1.60 1.22 -6.84
N ILE A 25 -2.35 1.66 -5.83
CA ILE A 25 -2.99 2.96 -5.88
C ILE A 25 -1.95 4.03 -5.54
N VAL A 26 -1.85 5.05 -6.39
CA VAL A 26 -1.00 6.21 -6.17
C VAL A 26 -1.87 7.45 -5.99
N TRP A 27 -1.91 7.97 -4.76
CA TRP A 27 -2.58 9.24 -4.46
C TRP A 27 -1.71 10.40 -4.93
N VAL A 28 -2.35 11.36 -5.60
CA VAL A 28 -1.69 12.52 -6.20
C VAL A 28 -2.03 13.84 -5.51
N GLN A 29 -3.03 13.82 -4.63
CA GLN A 29 -3.48 14.95 -3.81
C GLN A 29 -3.75 14.49 -2.37
N PRO A 30 -3.57 15.36 -1.36
CA PRO A 30 -3.05 16.74 -1.45
C PRO A 30 -1.55 16.80 -1.72
N VAL A 31 -0.83 15.68 -1.58
CA VAL A 31 0.59 15.54 -1.92
C VAL A 31 0.77 14.43 -2.94
N LYS A 32 1.73 14.60 -3.85
CA LYS A 32 2.02 13.60 -4.89
C LYS A 32 2.76 12.39 -4.31
N SER A 33 2.45 11.22 -4.86
CA SER A 33 3.22 10.00 -4.66
C SER A 33 3.06 9.41 -3.26
N VAL A 34 1.81 9.25 -2.83
CA VAL A 34 1.47 8.38 -1.68
C VAL A 34 1.02 7.04 -2.24
N ILE A 35 1.62 5.95 -1.78
CA ILE A 35 1.38 4.62 -2.32
C ILE A 35 0.56 3.75 -1.39
N PHE A 36 -0.32 2.94 -1.96
CA PHE A 36 -1.08 1.91 -1.28
C PHE A 36 -1.09 0.63 -2.11
N PHE A 37 -0.94 -0.53 -1.45
CA PHE A 37 -0.97 -1.85 -2.07
C PHE A 37 -2.06 -2.70 -1.42
N HIS A 38 -3.03 -3.18 -2.19
CA HIS A 38 -4.05 -4.07 -1.64
C HIS A 38 -3.43 -5.36 -1.09
N LYS A 39 -2.56 -6.02 -1.87
CA LYS A 39 -1.86 -7.26 -1.48
C LYS A 39 -1.29 -7.23 -0.05
N ILE A 40 -0.66 -6.13 0.36
CA ILE A 40 -0.07 -6.03 1.72
C ILE A 40 -1.15 -6.03 2.80
N HIS A 41 -2.32 -5.44 2.51
CA HIS A 41 -3.41 -5.33 3.46
C HIS A 41 -4.31 -6.56 3.44
N THR A 42 -4.63 -7.11 2.27
CA THR A 42 -5.56 -8.24 2.11
C THR A 42 -4.85 -9.59 2.24
N MET A 43 -3.76 -9.80 1.50
CA MET A 43 -3.04 -11.08 1.48
C MET A 43 -2.07 -11.22 2.65
N ASP A 44 -1.20 -10.24 2.87
CA ASP A 44 -0.13 -10.36 3.87
C ASP A 44 -0.63 -10.09 5.31
N ALA A 45 -1.61 -9.18 5.46
CA ALA A 45 -2.20 -8.82 6.75
C ALA A 45 -3.58 -9.47 6.99
N GLU A 46 -4.05 -10.29 6.05
CA GLU A 46 -5.29 -11.09 6.17
C GLU A 46 -6.53 -10.22 6.47
N LEU A 47 -6.59 -8.99 5.94
CA LEU A 47 -7.76 -8.13 6.08
C LEU A 47 -8.79 -8.39 4.98
N GLU A 48 -10.04 -8.52 5.41
CA GLU A 48 -11.19 -8.65 4.50
C GLU A 48 -11.57 -7.30 3.89
N CYS A 49 -12.22 -7.32 2.72
CA CYS A 49 -12.61 -6.11 1.98
C CYS A 49 -13.44 -5.14 2.83
N ASP A 50 -14.34 -5.66 3.67
CA ASP A 50 -15.22 -4.87 4.54
C ASP A 50 -14.48 -4.20 5.71
N SER A 51 -13.22 -4.57 5.96
CA SER A 51 -12.38 -3.86 6.94
C SER A 51 -12.01 -2.45 6.47
N CYS A 52 -12.14 -2.17 5.16
CA CYS A 52 -11.84 -0.88 4.55
C CYS A 52 -13.05 -0.29 3.81
N HIS A 53 -13.83 -1.13 3.13
CA HIS A 53 -14.88 -0.71 2.23
C HIS A 53 -16.29 -0.93 2.82
N ASP A 54 -17.24 0.00 2.68
CA ASP A 54 -17.11 1.34 2.09
C ASP A 54 -16.85 2.42 3.18
N ASP A 55 -16.62 1.99 4.43
CA ASP A 55 -16.59 2.86 5.60
C ASP A 55 -15.37 3.80 5.64
N LEU A 56 -14.16 3.29 5.36
CA LEU A 56 -12.93 4.10 5.36
C LEU A 56 -12.59 4.62 3.97
N PHE A 57 -12.88 3.82 2.95
CA PHE A 57 -12.66 4.13 1.55
C PHE A 57 -13.81 3.58 0.74
N GLU A 58 -14.31 4.36 -0.21
CA GLU A 58 -15.19 3.85 -1.25
C GLU A 58 -14.39 2.98 -2.23
N MET A 59 -15.02 2.00 -2.87
CA MET A 59 -14.40 1.16 -3.93
C MET A 59 -14.20 1.92 -5.26
N GLU A 60 -13.63 3.13 -5.19
CA GLU A 60 -13.27 3.97 -6.33
C GLU A 60 -11.90 4.62 -6.12
N ALA A 61 -10.91 4.17 -6.89
CA ALA A 61 -9.54 4.66 -6.80
C ALA A 61 -9.48 6.17 -7.11
N GLY A 62 -8.88 6.93 -6.19
CA GLY A 62 -8.77 8.39 -6.33
C GLY A 62 -9.97 9.18 -5.83
N LEU A 63 -11.05 8.55 -5.36
CA LEU A 63 -12.18 9.29 -4.81
C LEU A 63 -11.86 9.94 -3.46
N ALA A 64 -11.19 9.22 -2.56
CA ALA A 64 -10.86 9.73 -1.22
C ALA A 64 -10.02 11.03 -1.26
N GLN A 65 -9.12 11.19 -2.24
CA GLN A 65 -8.33 12.42 -2.39
C GLN A 65 -9.12 13.64 -2.87
N GLU A 66 -10.39 13.49 -3.24
CA GLU A 66 -11.29 14.60 -3.51
C GLU A 66 -11.89 15.19 -2.22
N ASN A 67 -11.86 14.42 -1.12
CA ASN A 67 -12.36 14.87 0.18
C ASN A 67 -11.40 15.86 0.82
N GLU A 68 -11.95 16.95 1.38
CA GLU A 68 -11.16 18.00 2.03
C GLU A 68 -10.47 17.53 3.32
N ASP A 69 -10.98 16.47 3.94
CA ASP A 69 -10.45 15.87 5.16
C ASP A 69 -9.47 14.73 4.88
N PHE A 70 -9.13 14.42 3.62
CA PHE A 70 -8.08 13.45 3.28
C PHE A 70 -6.68 14.04 3.47
N ILE A 71 -6.37 14.34 4.73
CA ILE A 71 -5.14 15.00 5.18
C ILE A 71 -4.54 14.27 6.38
N MET A 72 -3.27 14.53 6.67
CA MET A 72 -2.57 13.87 7.77
C MET A 72 -3.20 14.15 9.14
N GLU A 73 -3.86 15.31 9.34
CA GLU A 73 -4.55 15.62 10.60
C GLU A 73 -5.65 14.60 10.89
N THR A 74 -6.57 14.36 9.95
CA THR A 74 -7.61 13.32 10.06
C THR A 74 -7.01 11.92 10.21
N ILE A 75 -5.90 11.63 9.52
CA ILE A 75 -5.18 10.35 9.67
C ILE A 75 -4.64 10.20 11.09
N TYR A 76 -4.11 11.24 11.71
CA TYR A 76 -3.66 11.16 13.11
C TYR A 76 -4.82 11.01 14.10
N GLU A 77 -6.01 11.44 13.73
CA GLU A 77 -7.25 11.29 14.50
C GLU A 77 -7.95 9.93 14.29
N GLY A 78 -7.38 9.06 13.47
CA GLY A 78 -7.87 7.68 13.24
C GLY A 78 -8.76 7.52 12.00
N GLY A 79 -8.86 8.53 11.13
CA GLY A 79 -9.51 8.38 9.83
C GLY A 79 -8.60 7.77 8.77
N TYR A 80 -9.19 7.25 7.69
CA TYR A 80 -8.47 6.70 6.53
C TYR A 80 -7.38 5.70 6.96
N CYS A 81 -6.13 5.89 6.52
CA CYS A 81 -4.98 5.06 6.87
C CYS A 81 -4.76 4.98 8.40
N GLY A 82 -5.16 6.02 9.12
CA GLY A 82 -4.99 6.19 10.55
C GLY A 82 -5.80 5.23 11.40
N ALA A 83 -6.89 4.67 10.85
CA ALA A 83 -7.73 3.69 11.53
C ALA A 83 -6.94 2.46 11.99
N CYS A 84 -5.88 2.11 11.26
CA CYS A 84 -4.96 1.03 11.62
C CYS A 84 -3.52 1.51 11.83
N HIS A 85 -3.04 2.55 11.14
CA HIS A 85 -1.70 3.11 11.33
C HIS A 85 -1.60 4.05 12.56
N ASP A 86 -2.14 3.58 13.68
CA ASP A 86 -2.26 4.26 14.98
C ASP A 86 -1.04 4.05 15.91
N GLY A 87 -0.18 3.06 15.61
CA GLY A 87 0.95 2.66 16.45
C GLY A 87 0.68 1.50 17.40
N SER A 88 -0.55 1.00 17.45
CA SER A 88 -0.97 -0.21 18.17
C SER A 88 -1.36 -1.34 17.23
N THR A 89 -2.22 -1.06 16.25
CA THR A 89 -2.73 -2.03 15.27
C THR A 89 -1.68 -2.27 14.18
N ALA A 90 -1.13 -1.18 13.63
CA ALA A 90 0.00 -1.19 12.72
C ALA A 90 1.03 -0.12 13.14
N PHE A 91 2.07 0.07 12.33
CA PHE A 91 3.03 1.15 12.60
C PHE A 91 2.33 2.52 12.56
N SER A 92 2.74 3.42 13.45
CA SER A 92 2.18 4.78 13.53
C SER A 92 2.52 5.63 12.30
N ALA A 93 1.50 6.25 11.71
CA ALA A 93 1.61 7.19 10.60
C ALA A 93 2.43 8.45 10.97
N GLU A 94 2.51 8.81 12.26
CA GLU A 94 3.28 9.96 12.74
C GLU A 94 4.80 9.76 12.65
N LYS A 95 5.27 8.50 12.56
CA LYS A 95 6.69 8.16 12.78
C LYS A 95 7.41 7.69 11.52
N ARG A 96 6.68 7.22 10.50
CA ARG A 96 7.25 6.52 9.34
C ARG A 96 6.75 7.07 8.00
N CYS A 97 6.91 8.37 7.79
CA CYS A 97 6.35 9.09 6.63
C CYS A 97 6.76 8.48 5.28
N THR A 98 8.01 8.03 5.13
CA THR A 98 8.54 7.56 3.84
C THR A 98 8.07 6.17 3.43
N LEU A 99 7.31 5.46 4.27
CA LEU A 99 6.71 4.18 3.89
C LEU A 99 5.54 4.36 2.92
N CYS A 100 4.79 5.45 3.08
CA CYS A 100 3.67 5.79 2.19
C CYS A 100 4.08 6.93 1.24
N HIS A 101 4.74 7.97 1.74
CA HIS A 101 5.14 9.14 0.94
C HIS A 101 6.47 8.89 0.23
N ILE A 102 6.44 8.23 -0.92
CA ILE A 102 7.64 7.86 -1.68
C ILE A 102 8.25 9.04 -2.46
N GLY A 103 7.48 10.13 -2.60
CA GLY A 103 7.87 11.34 -3.32
C GLY A 103 8.08 11.11 -4.82
N VAL A 104 8.32 12.20 -5.56
CA VAL A 104 8.40 12.18 -7.03
C VAL A 104 9.48 11.22 -7.56
N ARG A 105 10.59 11.06 -6.84
CA ARG A 105 11.67 10.12 -7.22
C ARG A 105 11.29 8.67 -6.93
N GLY A 106 10.55 8.41 -5.86
CA GLY A 106 10.05 7.08 -5.57
C GLY A 106 9.05 6.64 -6.62
N HIS A 107 8.12 7.52 -6.99
CA HIS A 107 7.13 7.27 -8.03
C HIS A 107 7.78 7.02 -9.39
N ALA A 108 8.69 7.89 -9.84
CA ALA A 108 9.37 7.71 -11.12
C ALA A 108 10.11 6.36 -11.20
N ARG A 109 10.75 5.91 -10.12
CA ARG A 109 11.41 4.59 -10.08
C ARG A 109 10.42 3.43 -10.23
N MET A 110 9.21 3.57 -9.70
CA MET A 110 8.18 2.55 -9.88
C MET A 110 7.64 2.53 -11.31
N GLU A 111 7.54 3.70 -11.95
CA GLU A 111 7.16 3.83 -13.35
C GLU A 111 8.28 3.37 -14.32
N GLY A 112 9.43 2.92 -13.79
CA GLY A 112 10.60 2.48 -14.58
C GLY A 112 11.53 3.63 -15.01
N GLU A 113 11.25 4.85 -14.57
CA GLU A 113 11.96 6.07 -14.91
C GLU A 113 12.91 6.45 -13.76
N GLY A 114 14.10 5.85 -13.75
CA GLY A 114 15.13 6.22 -12.78
C GLY A 114 16.04 5.09 -12.29
N ALA A 115 16.04 3.93 -12.95
CA ALA A 115 17.16 3.00 -12.82
C ALA A 115 18.46 3.75 -13.16
N PRO A 116 19.50 3.73 -12.32
CA PRO A 116 20.81 4.17 -12.76
C PRO A 116 21.18 3.31 -13.96
N ALA A 117 21.65 3.95 -15.03
CA ALA A 117 22.39 3.25 -16.08
C ALA A 117 23.43 2.38 -15.36
N GLU A 118 23.46 1.10 -15.71
CA GLU A 118 24.50 0.15 -15.35
C GLU A 118 25.88 0.82 -15.21
N GLU A 119 26.34 1.01 -13.98
CA GLU A 119 27.75 1.35 -13.75
C GLU A 119 28.51 0.04 -13.87
N GLU A 120 29.09 -0.19 -15.05
CA GLU A 120 30.02 -1.28 -15.33
C GLU A 120 31.18 -1.19 -14.33
N ALA A 121 31.19 -2.10 -13.36
CA ALA A 121 32.30 -2.26 -12.43
C ALA A 121 33.50 -2.87 -13.17
N HIS A 122 34.55 -2.07 -13.34
CA HIS A 122 35.88 -2.50 -13.77
C HIS A 122 36.67 -3.14 -12.62
#